data_AF-A0A0M2V6Z1-F1
#
_entry.id   AF-A0A0M2V6Z1-F1
#
_cell.length_a   1.000
_cell.length_b   1.000
_cell.length_c   1.000
_cell.angle_alpha   90.00
_cell.angle_beta   90.00
_cell.angle_gamma   90.00
#
_symmetry.space_group_name_H-M   'P 1'
#
loop_
_entity.id
_entity.type
_entity.pdbx_description
1 polymer ?
#
loop_
_entity_poly.entity_id
_entity_poly.type
_entity_poly.pdbx_seq_one_letter_code
_entity_poly.pdbx_strand_id
1 'polypeptide(L)'
;MSILLDKRELKKAAKELTLAKLTEVIDTLNSIVAERQNEVAVIGQLEQLAKSQGYTLEQLGYKLSNDVVAELQQGTVQSDKRPTKPKFKSIKKDNQYFYVENGELHLLRTHTMKKGLQERGVDVVPVSEVDKKHAKNIDMLIADATAQARENYNSKVDAWNEWAAANGEEILNKK
;
A
#
# COMPACT_ATOMS: atom_id res chain seq x y z
N MET A 1 -6.25 -1.00 -18.59
CA MET A 1 -6.21 -1.52 -19.96
C MET A 1 -7.46 -2.36 -20.18
N SER A 2 -8.42 -1.89 -20.98
CA SER A 2 -9.66 -2.64 -21.24
C SER A 2 -9.40 -3.61 -22.39
N ILE A 3 -9.38 -4.91 -22.10
CA ILE A 3 -9.26 -6.02 -23.08
C ILE A 3 -10.59 -6.27 -23.81
N LEU A 4 -11.64 -5.50 -23.51
CA LEU A 4 -12.92 -5.61 -24.19
C LEU A 4 -12.80 -5.01 -25.60
N LEU A 5 -12.28 -5.82 -26.54
CA LEU A 5 -12.53 -5.63 -27.97
C LEU A 5 -14.02 -5.41 -28.12
N ASP A 6 -14.42 -4.25 -28.66
CA ASP A 6 -15.81 -3.96 -28.96
C ASP A 6 -16.37 -5.14 -29.78
N LYS A 7 -17.59 -5.60 -29.45
CA LYS A 7 -18.27 -6.70 -30.14
C LYS A 7 -18.25 -6.52 -31.66
N ARG A 8 -18.20 -5.28 -32.15
CA ARG A 8 -18.05 -4.95 -33.57
C ARG A 8 -16.67 -5.28 -34.13
N GLU A 9 -15.60 -5.01 -33.39
CA GLU A 9 -14.22 -5.29 -33.79
C GLU A 9 -13.91 -6.78 -33.73
N LEU A 10 -14.38 -7.46 -32.68
CA LEU A 10 -14.25 -8.91 -32.55
C LEU A 10 -14.94 -9.64 -33.72
N LYS A 11 -16.11 -9.16 -34.17
CA LYS A 11 -16.79 -9.70 -35.35
C LYS A 11 -16.05 -9.45 -36.67
N LYS A 12 -15.32 -8.34 -36.80
CA LYS A 12 -14.51 -8.07 -38.00
C LYS A 12 -13.30 -9.01 -38.04
N ALA A 13 -12.55 -9.08 -36.94
CA ALA A 13 -11.41 -9.97 -36.79
C ALA A 13 -11.81 -11.46 -36.98
N ALA A 14 -12.96 -11.87 -36.45
CA ALA A 14 -13.45 -13.23 -36.61
C ALA A 14 -13.80 -13.59 -38.06
N LYS A 15 -14.22 -12.63 -38.89
CA LYS A 15 -14.51 -12.86 -40.32
C LYS A 15 -13.26 -13.05 -41.16
N GLU A 16 -12.11 -12.59 -40.68
CA GLU A 16 -10.81 -12.71 -41.36
C GLU A 16 -10.13 -14.05 -41.03
N LEU A 17 -10.64 -14.79 -40.04
CA LEU A 17 -10.13 -16.09 -39.63
C LEU A 17 -10.91 -17.23 -40.28
N THR A 18 -10.23 -18.36 -40.47
CA THR A 18 -10.87 -19.59 -40.92
C THR A 18 -11.69 -20.21 -39.79
N LEU A 19 -12.73 -20.97 -40.14
CA LEU A 19 -13.57 -21.66 -39.15
C LEU A 19 -12.75 -22.55 -38.21
N ALA A 20 -11.75 -23.27 -38.73
CA ALA A 20 -10.86 -24.11 -37.93
C ALA A 20 -10.10 -23.30 -36.86
N LYS A 21 -9.56 -22.12 -37.22
CA LYS A 21 -8.85 -21.24 -36.28
C LYS A 21 -9.80 -20.62 -35.25
N LEU A 22 -11.03 -20.33 -35.63
CA LEU A 22 -12.05 -19.84 -34.68
C LEU A 22 -12.37 -20.91 -33.63
N THR A 23 -12.49 -22.18 -34.04
CA THR A 23 -12.71 -23.29 -33.13
C THR A 23 -11.54 -23.45 -32.15
N GLU A 24 -10.29 -23.41 -32.61
CA GLU A 24 -9.11 -23.47 -31.75
C GLU A 24 -9.05 -22.33 -30.72
N VAL A 25 -9.42 -21.11 -31.14
CA VAL A 25 -9.49 -19.95 -30.24
C VAL A 25 -10.60 -20.14 -29.20
N ILE A 26 -11.76 -20.67 -29.60
CA ILE A 26 -12.86 -20.96 -28.68
C ILE A 26 -12.44 -22.01 -27.65
N ASP A 27 -11.79 -23.09 -28.07
CA ASP A 27 -11.32 -24.15 -27.19
C ASP A 27 -10.30 -23.62 -26.17
N THR A 28 -9.37 -22.78 -26.63
CA THR A 28 -8.38 -22.13 -25.75
C THR A 28 -9.06 -21.22 -24.73
N LEU A 29 -10.02 -20.38 -25.17
CA LEU A 29 -10.77 -19.50 -24.27
C LEU A 29 -11.59 -20.30 -23.25
N ASN A 30 -12.22 -21.40 -23.67
CA ASN A 30 -12.96 -22.27 -22.77
C ASN A 30 -12.05 -22.94 -21.73
N SER A 31 -10.84 -23.38 -22.11
CA SER A 31 -9.83 -23.89 -21.18
C SER A 31 -9.48 -22.85 -20.11
N ILE A 32 -9.19 -21.61 -20.54
CA ILE A 32 -8.87 -20.51 -19.62
C ILE A 32 -10.06 -20.21 -18.70
N VAL A 33 -11.29 -20.21 -19.21
CA VAL A 33 -12.49 -20.01 -18.39
C VAL A 33 -12.62 -21.11 -17.33
N ALA A 34 -12.40 -22.36 -17.69
CA ALA A 34 -12.44 -23.48 -16.75
C ALA A 34 -11.35 -23.35 -15.67
N GLU A 35 -10.13 -22.95 -16.04
CA GLU A 35 -9.05 -22.65 -15.08
C GLU A 35 -9.44 -21.53 -14.11
N ARG A 36 -9.98 -20.42 -14.61
CA ARG A 36 -10.45 -19.31 -13.76
C ARG A 36 -11.59 -19.70 -12.85
N GLN A 37 -12.52 -20.54 -13.31
CA GLN A 37 -13.59 -21.07 -12.46
C GLN A 37 -13.04 -21.95 -11.34
N ASN A 38 -12.04 -22.79 -11.63
CA ASN A 38 -11.35 -23.59 -10.63
C ASN A 38 -10.59 -22.71 -9.61
N GLU A 39 -9.87 -21.68 -10.07
CA GLU A 39 -9.21 -20.70 -9.19
C GLU A 39 -10.21 -20.05 -8.23
N VAL A 40 -11.37 -19.60 -8.74
CA VAL A 40 -12.43 -19.00 -7.92
C VAL A 40 -12.98 -20.00 -6.90
N ALA A 41 -13.17 -21.27 -7.28
CA ALA A 41 -13.62 -22.32 -6.37
C ALA A 41 -12.60 -22.60 -5.25
N VAL A 42 -11.30 -22.66 -5.59
CA VAL A 42 -10.20 -22.86 -4.63
C VAL A 42 -10.11 -21.67 -3.68
N ILE A 43 -10.21 -20.44 -4.20
CA ILE A 43 -10.25 -19.23 -3.37
C ILE A 43 -11.41 -19.34 -2.38
N GLY A 44 -12.63 -19.67 -2.85
CA GLY A 44 -13.79 -19.84 -1.97
C GLY A 44 -13.58 -20.88 -0.86
N GLN A 45 -12.91 -22.00 -1.15
CA GLN A 45 -12.55 -23.00 -0.14
C GLN A 45 -11.54 -22.47 0.88
N LEU A 46 -10.52 -21.73 0.43
CA LEU A 46 -9.55 -21.06 1.30
C LEU A 46 -10.23 -20.02 2.19
N GLU A 47 -11.19 -19.26 1.66
CA GLU A 47 -11.96 -18.30 2.44
C GLU A 47 -12.75 -18.98 3.57
N GLN A 48 -13.40 -20.11 3.27
CA GLN A 48 -14.17 -20.87 4.27
C GLN A 48 -13.26 -21.47 5.35
N LEU A 49 -12.12 -22.04 4.94
CA LEU A 49 -11.12 -22.59 5.86
C LEU A 49 -10.56 -21.50 6.77
N ALA A 50 -10.19 -20.35 6.22
CA ALA A 50 -9.64 -19.26 7.00
C ALA A 50 -10.66 -18.69 8.00
N LYS A 51 -11.93 -18.55 7.59
CA LYS A 51 -13.03 -18.19 8.51
C LYS A 51 -13.17 -19.20 9.64
N SER A 52 -13.09 -20.51 9.37
CA SER A 52 -13.17 -21.54 10.41
C SER A 52 -12.00 -21.51 11.40
N GLN A 53 -10.85 -20.98 10.98
CA GLN A 53 -9.66 -20.80 11.82
C GLN A 53 -9.63 -19.43 12.51
N GLY A 54 -10.66 -18.62 12.36
CA GLY A 54 -10.78 -17.29 12.99
C GLY A 54 -10.06 -16.16 12.25
N TYR A 55 -9.53 -16.41 11.05
CA TYR A 55 -8.90 -15.38 10.22
C TYR A 55 -9.93 -14.63 9.38
N THR A 56 -9.75 -13.32 9.23
CA THR A 56 -10.56 -12.49 8.34
C THR A 56 -9.90 -12.38 6.96
N LEU A 57 -10.69 -12.15 5.90
CA LEU A 57 -10.18 -12.01 4.52
C LEU A 57 -9.19 -10.85 4.35
N GLU A 58 -9.24 -9.88 5.27
CA GLU A 58 -8.34 -8.73 5.34
C GLU A 58 -6.94 -9.13 5.84
N GLN A 59 -6.86 -10.04 6.81
CA GLN A 59 -5.59 -10.57 7.32
C GLN A 59 -4.87 -11.45 6.30
N LEU A 60 -5.61 -12.05 5.37
CA LEU A 60 -5.07 -12.88 4.29
C LEU A 60 -4.69 -12.05 3.04
N GLY A 61 -4.93 -10.74 3.04
CA GLY A 61 -4.58 -9.84 1.94
C GLY A 61 -5.45 -9.96 0.68
N TYR A 62 -6.57 -10.69 0.73
CA TYR A 62 -7.46 -10.90 -0.43
C TYR A 62 -8.45 -9.75 -0.67
N LYS A 63 -8.64 -8.87 0.32
CA LYS A 63 -9.26 -7.56 0.12
C LYS A 63 -8.19 -6.48 0.23
N LEU A 64 -7.90 -5.79 -0.88
CA LEU A 64 -7.30 -4.46 -0.79
C LEU A 64 -8.33 -3.55 -0.14
N SER A 65 -8.24 -3.37 1.17
CA SER A 65 -8.87 -2.26 1.84
C SER A 65 -8.28 -0.98 1.25
N ASN A 66 -9.12 -0.19 0.55
CA ASN A 66 -8.78 1.18 0.18
C ASN A 66 -8.75 2.13 1.39
N ASP A 67 -8.86 1.59 2.60
CA ASP A 67 -8.71 2.30 3.86
C ASP A 67 -7.83 1.43 4.77
N VAL A 68 -6.53 1.72 4.80
CA VAL A 68 -5.61 1.12 5.78
C VAL A 68 -4.96 2.27 6.53
N VAL A 69 -5.59 2.62 7.64
CA VAL A 69 -4.88 3.10 8.82
C VAL A 69 -4.01 1.93 9.27
N ALA A 70 -2.71 2.07 9.06
CA ALA A 70 -1.72 1.10 9.49
C ALA A 70 -1.61 1.14 11.02
N GLU A 71 -2.26 0.20 11.70
CA GLU A 71 -1.86 -0.22 13.04
C GLU A 71 -1.01 -1.48 12.97
N LEU A 72 0.09 -1.42 13.70
CA LEU A 72 1.16 -2.39 13.79
C LEU A 72 0.67 -3.73 14.34
N GLN A 73 1.07 -4.84 13.72
CA GLN A 73 1.37 -6.06 14.47
C GLN A 73 2.37 -6.96 13.73
N GLN A 74 3.56 -6.99 14.33
CA GLN A 74 4.53 -8.07 14.52
C GLN A 74 4.45 -9.33 13.65
N GLY A 75 5.64 -9.70 13.14
CA GLY A 75 6.10 -11.08 13.21
C GLY A 75 5.67 -11.99 12.06
N THR A 76 6.13 -11.71 10.84
CA THR A 76 6.32 -12.78 9.86
C THR A 76 7.77 -12.79 9.41
N VAL A 77 8.46 -13.85 9.83
CA VAL A 77 9.79 -14.25 9.37
C VAL A 77 9.69 -14.44 7.85
N GLN A 78 10.13 -13.44 7.08
CA GLN A 78 10.32 -13.60 5.64
C GLN A 78 11.76 -14.05 5.39
N SER A 79 11.85 -15.23 4.80
CA SER A 79 13.02 -15.84 4.18
C SER A 79 13.85 -14.85 3.35
N ASP A 80 15.18 -14.88 3.55
CA ASP A 80 16.31 -14.57 2.64
C ASP A 80 16.22 -13.39 1.67
N LYS A 81 15.25 -12.48 1.82
CA LYS A 81 15.16 -11.29 0.98
C LYS A 81 15.98 -10.18 1.61
N ARG A 82 16.99 -9.74 0.86
CA ARG A 82 17.78 -8.53 1.15
C ARG A 82 16.83 -7.39 1.60
N PRO A 83 16.92 -6.92 2.85
CA PRO A 83 16.15 -5.78 3.31
C PRO A 83 16.55 -4.54 2.50
N THR A 84 15.63 -3.60 2.28
CA THR A 84 15.98 -2.38 1.54
C THR A 84 16.86 -1.47 2.41
N LYS A 85 17.99 -1.00 1.86
CA LYS A 85 18.91 -0.09 2.56
C LYS A 85 18.14 1.13 3.12
N PRO A 86 18.10 1.31 4.46
CA PRO A 86 17.35 2.39 5.08
C PRO A 86 17.87 3.77 4.65
N LYS A 87 16.96 4.69 4.33
CA LYS A 87 17.28 6.11 4.06
C LYS A 87 16.57 6.99 5.08
N PHE A 88 17.34 7.80 5.80
CA PHE A 88 16.78 8.76 6.74
C PHE A 88 16.13 9.91 5.97
N LYS A 89 14.82 10.13 6.18
CA LYS A 89 14.11 11.29 5.65
C LYS A 89 14.10 12.38 6.72
N SER A 90 14.72 13.51 6.43
CA SER A 90 14.62 14.70 7.29
C SER A 90 13.27 15.39 7.11
N ILE A 91 12.68 15.83 8.21
CA ILE A 91 11.44 16.59 8.20
C ILE A 91 11.79 18.07 8.06
N LYS A 92 11.40 18.68 6.94
CA LYS A 92 11.53 20.12 6.70
C LYS A 92 10.21 20.79 7.04
N LYS A 93 10.21 21.69 8.02
CA LYS A 93 9.02 22.40 8.52
C LYS A 93 8.22 23.07 7.40
N ASP A 94 8.90 23.74 6.48
CA ASP A 94 8.26 24.52 5.41
C ASP A 94 7.53 23.67 4.36
N ASN A 95 7.87 22.38 4.27
CA ASN A 95 7.26 21.44 3.33
C ASN A 95 6.14 20.60 3.98
N GLN A 96 5.81 20.87 5.24
CA GLN A 96 4.77 20.15 5.95
C GLN A 96 3.40 20.81 5.78
N TYR A 97 2.38 19.97 5.76
CA TYR A 97 0.98 20.36 5.76
C TYR A 97 0.34 19.97 7.09
N PHE A 98 -0.65 20.74 7.51
CA PHE A 98 -1.37 20.55 8.75
C PHE A 98 -2.86 20.55 8.48
N TYR A 99 -3.62 19.97 9.40
CA TYR A 99 -5.07 19.99 9.34
C TYR A 99 -5.62 20.11 10.76
N VAL A 100 -6.83 20.64 10.89
CA VAL A 100 -7.51 20.75 12.18
C VAL A 100 -8.67 19.77 12.20
N GLU A 101 -8.63 18.83 13.15
CA GLU A 101 -9.70 17.86 13.37
C GLU A 101 -10.11 17.93 14.85
N ASN A 102 -11.41 18.03 15.12
CA ASN A 102 -11.93 18.17 16.50
C ASN A 102 -11.35 19.35 17.32
N GLY A 103 -10.85 20.40 16.64
CA GLY A 103 -10.23 21.57 17.29
C GLY A 103 -8.75 21.40 17.63
N GLU A 104 -8.15 20.25 17.31
CA GLU A 104 -6.72 19.99 17.49
C GLU A 104 -5.97 20.07 16.15
N LEU A 105 -4.75 20.63 16.20
CA LEU A 105 -3.87 20.70 15.03
C LEU A 105 -3.11 19.37 14.89
N HIS A 106 -3.16 18.78 13.71
CA HIS A 106 -2.41 17.58 13.36
C HIS A 106 -1.48 17.82 12.18
N LEU A 107 -0.35 17.12 12.19
CA LEU A 107 0.59 17.08 11.07
C LEU A 107 0.10 16.05 10.03
N LEU A 108 0.01 16.46 8.76
CA LEU A 108 -0.30 15.56 7.66
C LEU A 108 0.86 14.58 7.44
N ARG A 109 0.64 13.30 7.73
CA ARG A 109 1.69 12.27 7.66
C ARG A 109 1.97 11.79 6.23
N THR A 110 0.95 11.77 5.36
CA THR A 110 1.08 11.27 3.98
C THR A 110 0.24 12.08 3.00
N HIS A 111 0.69 12.17 1.75
CA HIS A 111 -0.08 12.84 0.69
C HIS A 111 -1.39 12.10 0.34
N THR A 112 -1.46 10.79 0.58
CA THR A 112 -2.68 10.01 0.34
C THR A 112 -3.79 10.38 1.33
N MET A 113 -3.45 10.75 2.57
CA MET A 113 -4.41 11.24 3.57
C MET A 113 -5.05 12.57 3.16
N LYS A 114 -4.35 13.42 2.37
CA LYS A 114 -4.86 14.74 1.98
C LYS A 114 -6.23 14.64 1.30
N LYS A 115 -6.37 13.70 0.36
CA LYS A 115 -7.63 13.52 -0.39
C LYS A 115 -8.77 13.06 0.53
N GLY A 116 -8.51 12.08 1.39
CA GLY A 116 -9.51 11.57 2.33
C GLY A 116 -9.97 12.62 3.35
N LEU A 117 -9.06 13.47 3.82
CA LEU A 117 -9.40 14.59 4.72
C LEU A 117 -10.24 15.65 3.99
N GLN A 118 -9.89 16.01 2.77
CA GLN A 118 -10.66 16.95 1.96
C GLN A 118 -12.07 16.43 1.65
N GLU A 119 -12.24 15.14 1.37
CA GLU A 119 -13.55 14.50 1.18
C GLU A 119 -14.41 14.51 2.46
N ARG A 120 -13.78 14.46 3.64
CA ARG A 120 -14.44 14.62 4.95
C ARG A 120 -14.72 16.08 5.31
N GLY A 121 -14.38 17.03 4.44
CA GLY A 121 -14.55 18.47 4.69
C GLY A 121 -13.51 19.07 5.65
N VAL A 122 -12.42 18.36 5.92
CA VAL A 122 -11.29 18.85 6.74
C VAL A 122 -10.31 19.59 5.84
N ASP A 123 -10.01 20.83 6.18
CA ASP A 123 -9.06 21.64 5.41
C ASP A 123 -7.60 21.29 5.75
N VAL A 124 -6.76 21.24 4.71
CA VAL A 124 -5.36 20.85 4.79
C VAL A 124 -4.51 21.99 4.28
N VAL A 125 -3.84 22.68 5.20
CA VAL A 125 -3.14 23.94 4.96
C VAL A 125 -1.62 23.79 5.12
N PRO A 126 -0.80 24.54 4.36
CA PRO A 126 0.64 24.63 4.60
C PRO A 126 0.95 25.36 5.91
N VAL A 127 2.17 25.20 6.42
CA VAL A 127 2.61 25.84 7.68
C VAL A 127 2.39 27.36 7.73
N SER A 128 2.46 28.04 6.58
CA SER A 128 2.26 29.49 6.45
C SER A 128 0.82 29.94 6.68
N GLU A 129 -0.15 29.04 6.53
CA GLU A 129 -1.59 29.31 6.60
C GLU A 129 -2.21 28.77 7.90
N VAL A 130 -1.41 28.19 8.80
CA VAL A 130 -1.89 27.72 10.11
C VAL A 130 -2.22 28.92 11.01
N ASP A 131 -3.37 28.85 11.70
CA ASP A 131 -3.79 29.88 12.67
C ASP A 131 -2.73 30.08 13.75
N LYS A 132 -2.43 31.35 14.07
CA LYS A 132 -1.51 31.77 15.12
C LYS A 132 -1.81 31.11 16.48
N LYS A 133 -3.07 30.76 16.74
CA LYS A 133 -3.48 30.02 17.96
C LYS A 133 -2.75 28.70 18.12
N HIS A 134 -2.40 28.02 17.03
CA HIS A 134 -1.73 26.73 17.04
C HIS A 134 -0.23 26.82 16.72
N ALA A 135 0.34 28.03 16.59
CA ALA A 135 1.74 28.22 16.23
C ALA A 135 2.72 27.50 17.18
N LYS A 136 2.39 27.43 18.48
CA LYS A 136 3.19 26.69 19.48
C LYS A 136 3.14 25.17 19.29
N ASN A 137 2.02 24.65 18.76
CA ASN A 137 1.84 23.22 18.55
C ASN A 137 2.58 22.73 17.31
N ILE A 138 2.82 23.60 16.33
CA ILE A 138 3.58 23.26 15.11
C ILE A 138 4.97 22.73 15.47
N ASP A 139 5.71 23.44 16.31
CA ASP A 139 7.08 23.04 16.66
C ASP A 139 7.12 21.72 17.44
N MET A 140 6.15 21.51 18.33
CA MET A 140 5.97 20.25 19.05
C MET A 140 5.68 19.08 18.09
N LEU A 141 4.72 19.25 17.18
CA LEU A 141 4.36 18.22 16.19
C LEU A 141 5.51 17.86 15.25
N ILE A 142 6.31 18.85 14.85
CA ILE A 142 7.50 18.63 14.02
C ILE A 142 8.59 17.89 14.81
N ALA A 143 8.79 18.24 16.10
CA ALA A 143 9.74 17.56 16.97
C ALA A 143 9.35 16.10 17.18
N ASP A 144 8.07 15.83 17.48
CA ASP A 144 7.54 14.47 17.67
C ASP A 144 7.67 13.64 16.40
N ALA A 145 7.29 14.20 15.25
CA ALA A 145 7.45 13.53 13.97
C ALA A 145 8.93 13.24 13.65
N THR A 146 9.84 14.13 14.05
CA THR A 146 11.29 13.95 13.86
C THR A 146 11.82 12.84 14.75
N ALA A 147 11.37 12.78 16.01
CA ALA A 147 11.70 11.69 16.92
C ALA A 147 11.21 10.34 16.37
N GLN A 148 9.96 10.28 15.90
CA GLN A 148 9.41 9.07 15.26
C GLN A 148 10.16 8.68 13.98
N ALA A 149 10.56 9.65 13.16
CA ALA A 149 11.35 9.37 11.96
C ALA A 149 12.74 8.80 12.29
N ARG A 150 13.35 9.28 13.38
CA ARG A 150 14.64 8.78 13.91
C ARG A 150 14.51 7.36 14.45
N GLU A 151 13.50 7.10 15.27
CA GLU A 151 13.21 5.78 15.80
C GLU A 151 12.97 4.77 14.67
N ASN A 152 12.08 5.09 13.73
CA ASN A 152 11.80 4.25 12.57
C ASN A 152 13.03 3.98 11.70
N TYR A 153 13.93 4.95 11.55
CA TYR A 153 15.18 4.74 10.83
C TYR A 153 16.11 3.80 11.61
N ASN A 154 16.28 4.01 12.92
CA ASN A 154 17.15 3.20 13.76
C ASN A 154 16.69 1.74 13.83
N SER A 155 15.37 1.49 13.91
CA SER A 155 14.84 0.12 13.85
C SER A 155 15.10 -0.57 12.51
N LYS A 156 15.06 0.18 11.39
CA LYS A 156 15.40 -0.36 10.06
C LYS A 156 16.90 -0.58 9.90
N VAL A 157 17.73 0.25 10.53
CA VAL A 157 19.18 0.06 10.58
C VAL A 157 19.54 -1.21 11.33
N ASP A 158 18.84 -1.54 12.41
CA ASP A 158 19.05 -2.81 13.13
C ASP A 158 18.81 -4.03 12.21
N ALA A 159 17.65 -4.07 11.54
CA ALA A 159 17.33 -5.14 10.60
C ALA A 159 18.29 -5.21 9.39
N TRP A 160 18.74 -4.05 8.89
CA TRP A 160 19.74 -4.00 7.82
C TRP A 160 21.10 -4.49 8.29
N ASN A 161 21.57 -4.07 9.47
CA ASN A 161 22.88 -4.43 9.99
C ASN A 161 22.97 -5.91 10.33
N GLU A 162 21.90 -6.52 10.83
CA GLU A 162 21.82 -7.96 11.08
C GLU A 162 21.99 -8.75 9.77
N TRP A 163 21.29 -8.36 8.71
CA TRP A 163 21.45 -8.97 7.39
C TRP A 163 22.83 -8.66 6.77
N ALA A 164 23.31 -7.42 6.88
CA ALA A 164 24.56 -6.99 6.29
C ALA A 164 25.79 -7.66 6.93
N ALA A 165 25.76 -7.90 8.24
CA ALA A 165 26.80 -8.64 8.95
C ALA A 165 26.92 -10.10 8.45
N ALA A 166 25.79 -10.75 8.15
CA ALA A 166 25.78 -12.11 7.61
C ALA A 166 26.18 -12.20 6.12
N ASN A 167 26.08 -11.09 5.37
CA ASN A 167 26.28 -11.05 3.92
C ASN A 167 27.49 -10.22 3.46
N GLY A 168 28.29 -9.67 4.39
CA GLY A 168 29.48 -8.89 4.09
C GLY A 168 29.22 -7.50 3.49
N GLU A 169 28.08 -6.89 3.83
CA GLU A 169 27.63 -5.59 3.32
C GLU A 169 27.90 -4.45 4.32
N GLU A 170 27.73 -3.19 3.87
CA GLU A 170 28.01 -2.00 4.68
C GLU A 170 27.08 -1.89 5.90
N ILE A 171 27.68 -1.79 7.09
CA ILE A 171 26.99 -1.51 8.35
C ILE A 171 26.65 -0.03 8.46
N LEU A 172 25.39 0.29 8.76
CA LEU A 172 24.91 1.64 8.93
C LEU A 172 24.92 2.07 10.40
N ASN A 173 25.22 3.34 10.64
CA ASN A 173 25.12 3.94 11.97
C ASN A 173 23.73 4.49 12.25
N LYS A 174 23.25 4.28 13.47
CA LYS A 174 22.03 4.90 13.99
C LYS A 174 22.20 6.42 14.05
N LYS A 175 21.07 7.12 13.94
CA LYS A 175 21.01 8.58 14.07
C LYS A 175 20.42 9.01 15.38
#